data_AF-A0A8H7ZUX5-F1
#
_entry.id   AF-A0A8H7ZUX5-F1
#
_cell.length_a   1.000
_cell.length_b   1.000
_cell.length_c   1.000
_cell.angle_alpha   90.00
_cell.angle_beta   90.00
_cell.angle_gamma   90.00
#
_symmetry.space_group_name_H-M   'P 1'
#
loop_
_entity.id
_entity.type
_entity.pdbx_description
1 polymer ?
#
loop_
_entity_poly.entity_id
_entity_poly.type
_entity_poly.pdbx_seq_one_letter_code
_entity_poly.pdbx_strand_id
1 'polypeptide(L)'
;MSNQQFGLIDNWLRGIKDVYDVHKHQIDKYPDHQSKLDHLTELNVARSVENVCHTTIVQNAWARGQQVSVHGWCYQIKTGIICDLKMCVSQPEQIRDIYNVVTREERKID
;
A
#
# COMPACT_ATOMS: atom_id res chain seq x y z
N MET A 1 -12.95 -10.99 11.35
CA MET A 1 -12.90 -9.58 11.79
C MET A 1 -13.83 -9.40 12.97
N SER A 2 -13.29 -9.08 14.15
CA SER A 2 -14.12 -8.82 15.34
C SER A 2 -14.68 -7.39 15.29
N ASN A 3 -15.92 -7.22 15.75
CA ASN A 3 -16.56 -5.91 15.96
C ASN A 3 -16.35 -5.37 17.38
N GLN A 4 -15.40 -5.96 18.11
CA GLN A 4 -14.99 -5.45 19.42
C GLN A 4 -14.40 -4.05 19.28
N GLN A 5 -14.85 -3.15 20.15
CA GLN A 5 -14.40 -1.77 20.22
C GLN A 5 -13.18 -1.69 21.14
N PHE A 6 -12.07 -1.15 20.61
CA PHE A 6 -10.82 -0.95 21.33
C PHE A 6 -10.52 0.54 21.57
N GLY A 7 -11.41 1.45 21.15
CA GLY A 7 -11.32 2.88 21.42
C GLY A 7 -10.59 3.63 20.29
N LEU A 8 -9.67 4.53 20.63
CA LEU A 8 -8.97 5.37 19.64
C LEU A 8 -8.20 4.58 18.58
N ILE A 9 -7.73 3.37 18.93
CA ILE A 9 -7.04 2.49 17.99
C ILE A 9 -7.97 1.99 16.87
N ASP A 10 -9.29 1.96 17.08
CA ASP A 10 -10.24 1.55 16.05
C ASP A 10 -10.21 2.47 14.82
N ASN A 11 -9.83 3.73 15.00
CA ASN A 11 -9.65 4.67 13.89
C ASN A 11 -8.44 4.28 13.02
N TRP A 12 -7.35 3.82 13.64
CA TRP A 12 -6.19 3.32 12.92
C TRP A 12 -6.46 1.95 12.27
N LEU A 13 -7.14 1.05 12.99
CA LEU A 13 -7.51 -0.27 12.47
C LEU A 13 -8.53 -0.20 11.33
N ARG A 14 -9.25 0.92 11.19
CA ARG A 14 -10.18 1.14 10.07
C ARG A 14 -9.49 0.99 8.72
N GLY A 15 -8.27 1.51 8.56
CA GLY A 15 -7.53 1.36 7.30
C GLY A 15 -7.32 -0.11 6.90
N ILE A 16 -7.04 -0.99 7.86
CA ILE A 16 -6.90 -2.43 7.61
C ILE A 16 -8.26 -3.08 7.31
N LYS A 17 -9.32 -2.64 8.00
CA LYS A 17 -10.70 -3.09 7.73
C LYS A 17 -11.14 -2.72 6.32
N ASP A 18 -10.79 -1.53 5.85
CA ASP A 18 -11.12 -1.06 4.50
C ASP A 18 -10.38 -1.91 3.44
N VAL A 19 -9.10 -2.26 3.67
CA VAL A 19 -8.37 -3.19 2.78
C VAL A 19 -9.05 -4.55 2.73
N TYR A 20 -9.48 -5.08 3.88
CA TYR A 20 -10.21 -6.34 3.93
C TYR A 20 -11.55 -6.26 3.19
N ASP A 21 -12.31 -5.18 3.36
CA ASP A 21 -13.63 -5.03 2.73
C ASP A 21 -13.53 -5.00 1.20
N VAL A 22 -12.58 -4.22 0.66
CA VAL A 22 -12.30 -4.14 -0.79
C VAL A 22 -11.91 -5.51 -1.37
N HIS A 23 -11.16 -6.32 -0.62
CA HIS A 23 -10.63 -7.61 -1.09
C HIS A 23 -11.37 -8.82 -0.52
N LYS A 24 -12.54 -8.61 0.09
CA LYS A 24 -13.24 -9.63 0.87
C LYS A 24 -13.46 -10.92 0.09
N HIS A 25 -13.90 -10.81 -1.16
CA HIS A 25 -14.14 -11.98 -2.02
C HIS A 25 -12.86 -12.78 -2.32
N GLN A 26 -11.68 -12.15 -2.35
CA GLN A 26 -10.41 -12.85 -2.56
C GLN A 26 -9.95 -13.52 -1.27
N ILE A 27 -10.02 -12.79 -0.15
CA ILE A 27 -9.60 -13.28 1.16
C ILE A 27 -10.51 -14.42 1.64
N ASP A 28 -11.83 -14.33 1.41
CA ASP A 28 -12.77 -15.33 1.90
C ASP A 28 -12.67 -16.70 1.18
N LYS A 29 -11.91 -16.79 0.09
CA LYS A 29 -11.59 -18.07 -0.58
C LYS A 29 -10.61 -18.94 0.20
N TYR A 30 -9.81 -18.34 1.10
CA TYR A 30 -8.86 -19.11 1.90
C TYR A 30 -9.60 -19.90 2.99
N PRO A 31 -9.24 -21.18 3.21
CA PRO A 31 -10.02 -22.05 4.09
C PRO A 31 -9.78 -21.77 5.58
N ASP A 32 -8.56 -21.40 5.96
CA ASP A 32 -8.18 -21.20 7.35
C ASP A 32 -7.93 -19.73 7.70
N HIS A 33 -8.08 -19.40 8.97
CA HIS A 33 -7.93 -18.04 9.47
C HIS A 33 -6.52 -17.49 9.31
N GLN A 34 -5.47 -18.32 9.45
CA GLN A 34 -4.10 -17.85 9.34
C GLN A 34 -3.78 -17.44 7.91
N SER A 35 -4.16 -18.24 6.92
CA SER A 35 -3.98 -17.91 5.50
C SER A 35 -4.74 -16.64 5.11
N LYS A 36 -5.94 -16.42 5.67
CA LYS A 36 -6.68 -15.15 5.49
C LYS A 36 -5.90 -13.95 6.04
N LEU A 37 -5.31 -14.08 7.22
CA LEU A 37 -4.52 -13.01 7.84
C LEU A 37 -3.20 -12.76 7.11
N ASP A 38 -2.51 -13.82 6.70
CA ASP A 38 -1.27 -13.73 5.94
C ASP A 38 -1.54 -12.96 4.63
N HIS A 39 -2.58 -13.33 3.88
CA HIS A 39 -2.93 -12.63 2.65
C HIS A 39 -3.45 -11.19 2.86
N LEU A 40 -4.23 -10.95 3.92
CA LEU A 40 -4.61 -9.57 4.29
C LEU A 40 -3.39 -8.72 4.60
N THR A 41 -2.35 -9.30 5.22
CA THR A 41 -1.09 -8.61 5.50
C THR A 41 -0.37 -8.22 4.21
N GLU A 42 -0.28 -9.13 3.24
CA GLU A 42 0.30 -8.87 1.92
C GLU A 42 -0.44 -7.74 1.20
N LEU A 43 -1.78 -7.78 1.19
CA LEU A 43 -2.63 -6.74 0.59
C LEU A 43 -2.48 -5.40 1.29
N ASN A 44 -2.34 -5.40 2.62
CA ASN A 44 -2.14 -4.19 3.39
C ASN A 44 -0.76 -3.56 3.12
N VAL A 45 0.28 -4.38 2.93
CA VAL A 45 1.60 -3.89 2.50
C VAL A 45 1.53 -3.31 1.09
N ALA A 46 0.87 -4.00 0.15
CA ALA A 46 0.66 -3.48 -1.21
C ALA A 46 -0.05 -2.11 -1.20
N ARG A 47 -1.13 -1.99 -0.44
CA ARG A 47 -1.85 -0.71 -0.26
C ARG A 47 -0.97 0.37 0.39
N SER A 48 -0.11 -0.01 1.33
CA SER A 48 0.80 0.92 1.99
C SER A 48 1.87 1.44 1.04
N VAL A 49 2.40 0.58 0.16
CA VAL A 49 3.32 0.99 -0.92
C VAL A 49 2.65 2.01 -1.83
N GLU A 50 1.41 1.75 -2.28
CA GLU A 50 0.64 2.73 -3.07
C GLU A 50 0.50 4.07 -2.33
N ASN A 51 0.10 4.04 -1.06
CA ASN A 51 -0.06 5.24 -0.25
C ASN A 51 1.24 6.06 -0.15
N VAL A 52 2.38 5.39 0.04
CA VAL A 52 3.71 6.04 0.07
C VAL A 52 4.03 6.67 -1.29
N CYS A 53 3.79 5.96 -2.38
CA CYS A 53 4.02 6.45 -3.74
C CYS A 53 3.14 7.67 -4.06
N HIS A 54 1.92 7.75 -3.53
CA HIS A 54 1.02 8.89 -3.72
C HIS A 54 1.36 10.12 -2.86
N THR A 55 2.34 10.03 -1.95
CA THR A 55 2.74 11.19 -1.16
C THR A 55 3.45 12.23 -2.02
N THR A 56 3.24 13.51 -1.71
CA THR A 56 3.95 14.62 -2.37
C THR A 56 5.47 14.50 -2.20
N ILE A 57 5.95 13.86 -1.14
CA ILE A 57 7.38 13.67 -0.88
C ILE A 57 8.01 12.78 -1.97
N VAL A 58 7.42 11.61 -2.23
CA VAL A 58 7.91 10.65 -3.22
C VAL A 58 7.69 11.20 -4.63
N GLN A 59 6.50 11.74 -4.91
CA GLN A 59 6.18 12.37 -6.20
C GLN A 59 7.17 13.48 -6.56
N ASN A 60 7.45 14.40 -5.63
CA ASN A 60 8.41 15.48 -5.86
C ASN A 60 9.85 14.95 -5.97
N ALA A 61 10.18 13.78 -5.41
CA ALA A 61 11.48 13.15 -5.58
C ALA A 61 11.66 12.64 -7.01
N TRP A 62 10.66 11.97 -7.55
CA TRP A 62 10.68 11.56 -8.95
C TRP A 62 10.65 12.75 -9.90
N ALA A 63 9.81 13.76 -9.64
CA ALA A 63 9.71 14.95 -10.50
C ALA A 63 11.02 15.75 -10.60
N ARG A 64 11.87 15.73 -9.56
CA ARG A 64 13.21 16.36 -9.60
C ARG A 64 14.31 15.44 -10.12
N GLY A 65 13.97 14.26 -10.63
CA GLY A 65 14.92 13.27 -11.15
C GLY A 65 15.71 12.49 -10.10
N GLN A 66 15.28 12.50 -8.82
CA GLN A 66 15.95 11.71 -7.78
C GLN A 66 15.59 10.22 -7.93
N GLN A 67 16.62 9.36 -7.95
CA GLN A 67 16.44 7.91 -8.01
C GLN A 67 15.99 7.37 -6.64
N VAL A 68 14.69 7.12 -6.49
CA VAL A 68 14.06 6.53 -5.29
C VAL A 68 13.14 5.40 -5.72
N SER A 69 13.17 4.27 -5.00
CA SER A 69 12.29 3.13 -5.23
C SER A 69 11.57 2.74 -3.94
N VAL A 70 10.30 2.36 -4.05
CA VAL A 70 9.46 1.88 -2.95
C VAL A 70 9.20 0.40 -3.14
N HIS A 71 9.48 -0.40 -2.11
CA HIS A 71 9.37 -1.87 -2.15
C HIS A 71 8.36 -2.37 -1.12
N GLY A 72 7.62 -3.42 -1.48
CA GLY A 72 6.70 -4.10 -0.57
C GLY A 72 7.24 -5.45 -0.10
N TRP A 73 7.59 -5.56 1.17
CA TRP A 73 8.08 -6.81 1.79
C TRP A 73 7.25 -7.19 3.01
N CYS A 74 7.09 -8.50 3.21
CA CYS A 74 6.52 -9.08 4.43
C CYS A 74 7.59 -9.92 5.14
N TYR A 75 7.54 -9.97 6.46
CA TYR A 75 8.45 -10.80 7.25
C TYR A 75 7.65 -11.83 8.05
N GLN A 76 7.95 -13.11 7.83
CA GLN A 76 7.28 -14.19 8.56
C GLN A 76 8.04 -14.50 9.85
N ILE A 77 7.46 -14.13 10.99
CA ILE A 77 8.08 -14.35 12.31
C ILE A 77 8.30 -15.84 12.59
N LYS A 78 7.37 -16.71 12.17
CA LYS A 78 7.43 -18.17 12.37
C LYS A 78 8.63 -18.85 11.70
N THR A 79 9.06 -18.35 10.54
CA THR A 79 10.11 -18.98 9.71
C THR A 79 11.38 -18.13 9.62
N GLY A 80 11.31 -16.85 9.97
CA GLY A 80 12.39 -15.89 9.81
C GLY A 80 12.62 -15.46 8.35
N ILE A 81 11.70 -15.77 7.44
CA ILE A 81 11.86 -15.54 6.00
C ILE A 81 11.22 -14.22 5.59
N ILE A 82 11.96 -13.43 4.82
CA ILE A 82 11.42 -12.26 4.10
C ILE A 82 10.72 -12.75 2.84
N CYS A 83 9.46 -12.37 2.70
CA CYS A 83 8.64 -12.56 1.51
C CYS A 83 8.62 -11.26 0.71
N ASP A 84 9.27 -11.27 -0.45
CA ASP A 84 9.21 -10.17 -1.41
C ASP A 84 7.92 -10.28 -2.23
N LEU A 85 7.06 -9.26 -2.13
CA LEU A 85 5.78 -9.20 -2.85
C LEU A 85 5.95 -8.88 -4.34
N LYS A 86 7.18 -8.75 -4.82
CA LYS A 86 7.51 -8.37 -6.20
C LYS A 86 6.90 -7.03 -6.61
N MET A 87 6.66 -6.18 -5.62
CA MET A 87 6.18 -4.82 -5.79
C MET A 87 7.37 -3.86 -5.66
N CYS A 88 7.70 -3.21 -6.76
CA CYS A 88 8.72 -2.18 -6.84
C CYS A 88 8.19 -1.04 -7.71
N VAL A 89 8.11 0.15 -7.12
CA VAL A 89 7.72 1.38 -7.82
C VAL A 89 8.89 2.35 -7.73
N SER A 90 9.46 2.67 -8.88
CA SER A 90 10.63 3.54 -9.01
C SER A 90 10.36 4.78 -9.84
N GLN A 91 9.19 4.85 -10.50
CA GLN A 91 8.82 5.92 -11.41
C GLN A 91 7.32 6.27 -11.31
N PRO A 92 6.94 7.54 -11.53
CA PRO A 92 5.55 8.00 -11.42
C PRO A 92 4.65 7.39 -12.50
N GLU A 93 5.17 7.01 -13.66
CA GLU A 93 4.39 6.36 -14.73
C GLU A 93 3.86 4.97 -14.32
N GLN A 94 4.41 4.39 -13.24
CA GLN A 94 3.98 3.10 -12.72
C GLN A 94 2.79 3.20 -11.75
N ILE A 95 2.37 4.42 -11.38
CA ILE A 95 1.16 4.68 -10.61
C ILE A 95 0.07 5.29 -11.49
N ARG A 96 -1.18 5.29 -11.01
CA ARG A 96 -2.31 5.81 -11.80
C ARG A 96 -2.17 7.32 -12.02
N ASP A 97 -2.47 7.75 -13.24
CA ASP A 97 -2.33 9.14 -13.70
C ASP A 97 -2.98 10.19 -12.79
N ILE A 98 -4.10 9.84 -12.14
CA ILE A 98 -4.81 10.74 -11.22
C ILE A 98 -3.97 11.19 -10.01
N TYR A 99 -2.88 10.49 -9.70
CA TYR A 99 -1.98 10.78 -8.58
C TYR A 99 -0.65 11.38 -9.02
N ASN A 100 -0.43 11.56 -10.33
CA ASN A 100 0.78 12.18 -10.84
C ASN A 100 0.76 13.68 -10.55
N VAL A 101 1.83 14.17 -9.92
CA VAL A 101 1.96 15.60 -9.63
C VAL A 101 2.39 16.33 -10.92
N VAL A 102 1.49 17.14 -11.47
CA VAL A 102 1.78 18.09 -12.54
C VAL A 102 2.80 19.11 -12.03
N THR A 103 3.97 19.16 -12.66
CA THR A 103 5.03 20.11 -12.31
C THR A 103 4.58 21.54 -12.63
N ARG A 104 5.03 22.50 -11.81
CA ARG A 104 4.61 23.92 -11.92
C ARG A 104 4.95 24.59 -13.25
N GLU A 105 5.78 23.98 -14.09
CA GLU A 105 6.17 24.54 -15.39
C GLU A 105 5.05 24.47 -16.43
N GLU A 106 4.09 23.55 -16.29
CA GLU A 106 2.95 23.40 -17.22
C GLU A 106 1.80 24.39 -16.94
N ARG A 107 1.78 25.06 -15.78
CA ARG A 107 0.74 26.06 -15.43
C ARG A 107 1.00 27.47 -15.96
N LYS A 108 2.03 27.67 -16.80
CA LYS A 108 2.34 28.98 -17.40
C LYS A 108 1.76 29.18 -18.80
N ILE A 109 0.97 28.24 -19.29
CA ILE A 109 0.26 28.34 -20.56
C ILE A 109 -1.24 28.29 -20.24
N ASP A 110 -1.75 29.39 -19.70
CA ASP A 110 -3.17 29.77 -19.69
C ASP A 110 -3.27 31.27 -19.38
#